data_AF-A0A9N8RAR1-F1
#
_entry.id   AF-A0A9N8RAR1-F1
#
_cell.length_a   1.000
_cell.length_b   1.000
_cell.length_c   1.000
_cell.angle_alpha   90.00
_cell.angle_beta   90.00
_cell.angle_gamma   90.00
#
_symmetry.space_group_name_H-M   'P 1'
#
loop_
_entity.id
_entity.type
_entity.pdbx_description
1 polymer ?
#
loop_
_entity_poly.entity_id
_entity_poly.type
_entity_poly.pdbx_seq_one_letter_code
_entity_poly.pdbx_strand_id
1 'polypeptide(L)'
;MSSTKEAEEVIGIENEHLAHQERRILQNAKRLLFEVLRFTRGKTFNRASAANETTFMLFKNYPDRIVIECNHDDLRRICAVRSPYVRADWYKGMRLEPDKDVILTYSNDKHTEMRSKMATGYAGKGSENFEKDIDARITELLKLIGNKYISDDHSYKPLDWGLIMAGTDLAATTLRVAILYILTQPQAHMRLLDEFRAHGLLSGRSIETIVSIATASNMPYLQACIKETLRICPPFCGLLEKVVAHGGDVISDGRILPKGTHIGLSFWGIMRDTDVFGDDADVFRLGR
;
A
#
# COMPACT_ATOMS: atom_id res chain seq x y z
N MET A 1 14.80 33.67 -18.84
CA MET A 1 13.56 34.48 -18.82
C MET A 1 13.96 35.93 -18.94
N SER A 2 13.76 36.53 -20.11
CA SER A 2 14.35 37.81 -20.51
C SER A 2 13.41 39.01 -20.33
N SER A 3 12.15 38.79 -19.96
CA SER A 3 11.23 39.86 -19.58
C SER A 3 10.16 39.39 -18.60
N THR A 4 9.59 40.33 -17.84
CA THR A 4 8.42 40.12 -16.98
C THR A 4 7.21 39.57 -17.74
N LYS A 5 7.13 39.87 -19.04
CA LYS A 5 6.04 39.42 -19.92
C LYS A 5 6.09 37.91 -20.20
N GLU A 6 7.29 37.35 -20.36
CA GLU A 6 7.48 35.89 -20.52
C GLU A 6 7.14 35.13 -19.23
N ALA A 7 7.38 35.73 -18.06
CA ALA A 7 7.03 35.13 -16.77
C ALA A 7 5.51 35.06 -16.55
N GLU A 8 4.79 36.13 -16.89
CA GLU A 8 3.32 36.15 -16.82
C GLU A 8 2.68 35.14 -17.77
N GLU A 9 3.27 34.93 -18.94
CA GLU A 9 2.79 33.96 -19.93
C GLU A 9 2.98 32.50 -19.45
N VAL A 10 4.13 32.18 -18.85
CA VAL A 10 4.38 30.86 -18.26
C VAL A 10 3.47 30.59 -17.06
N ILE A 11 3.26 31.57 -16.19
CA ILE A 11 2.32 31.46 -15.05
C ILE A 11 0.89 31.26 -15.54
N GLY A 12 0.50 31.93 -16.63
CA GLY A 12 -0.80 31.72 -17.29
C GLY A 12 -0.98 30.28 -17.77
N ILE A 13 0.02 29.73 -18.47
CA ILE A 13 0.00 28.35 -18.99
C ILE A 13 0.00 27.33 -17.83
N GLU A 14 0.77 27.54 -16.77
CA GLU A 14 0.78 26.67 -15.59
C GLU A 14 -0.58 26.69 -14.87
N ASN A 15 -1.19 27.86 -14.70
CA ASN A 15 -2.52 27.99 -14.09
C ASN A 15 -3.61 27.28 -14.92
N GLU A 16 -3.54 27.38 -16.25
CA GLU A 16 -4.45 26.63 -17.12
C GLU A 16 -4.22 25.11 -17.05
N HIS A 17 -2.96 24.67 -16.98
CA HIS A 17 -2.61 23.26 -16.84
C HIS A 17 -3.09 22.69 -15.49
N LEU A 18 -2.89 23.43 -14.40
CA LEU A 18 -3.38 23.09 -13.07
C LEU A 18 -4.91 23.01 -13.05
N ALA A 19 -5.61 24.00 -13.62
CA ALA A 19 -7.06 23.97 -13.73
C ALA A 19 -7.58 22.81 -14.60
N HIS A 20 -6.83 22.40 -15.63
CA HIS A 20 -7.15 21.22 -16.44
C HIS A 20 -6.90 19.91 -15.68
N GLN A 21 -5.80 19.81 -14.91
CA GLN A 21 -5.54 18.68 -14.01
C GLN A 21 -6.60 18.56 -12.92
N GLU A 22 -6.96 19.66 -12.24
CA GLU A 22 -8.03 19.68 -11.24
C GLU A 22 -9.36 19.22 -11.83
N ARG A 23 -9.71 19.68 -13.04
CA ARG A 23 -10.91 19.21 -13.77
C ARG A 23 -10.85 17.71 -14.07
N ARG A 24 -9.69 17.18 -14.50
CA ARG A 24 -9.50 15.73 -14.73
C ARG A 24 -9.57 14.93 -13.44
N ILE A 25 -8.97 15.40 -12.36
CA ILE A 25 -9.01 14.78 -11.02
C ILE A 25 -10.46 14.74 -10.53
N LEU A 26 -11.18 15.87 -10.62
CA LEU A 26 -12.58 15.96 -10.25
C LEU A 26 -13.46 15.05 -11.11
N GLN A 27 -13.18 14.97 -12.42
CA GLN A 27 -13.92 14.09 -13.34
C GLN A 27 -13.65 12.61 -13.06
N ASN A 28 -12.40 12.24 -12.76
CA ASN A 28 -12.02 10.89 -12.34
C ASN A 28 -12.63 10.54 -10.97
N ALA A 29 -12.62 11.47 -10.01
CA ALA A 29 -13.25 11.30 -8.70
C ALA A 29 -14.78 11.16 -8.83
N LYS A 30 -15.43 11.97 -9.68
CA LYS A 30 -16.86 11.84 -10.00
C LYS A 30 -17.15 10.52 -10.70
N ARG A 31 -16.28 10.06 -11.61
CA ARG A 31 -16.41 8.76 -12.28
C ARG A 31 -16.23 7.60 -11.31
N LEU A 32 -15.24 7.67 -10.41
CA LEU A 32 -15.04 6.69 -9.35
C LEU A 32 -16.23 6.68 -8.39
N LEU A 33 -16.70 7.85 -7.95
CA LEU A 33 -17.90 7.99 -7.12
C LEU A 33 -19.14 7.47 -7.84
N PHE A 34 -19.28 7.72 -9.13
CA PHE A 34 -20.37 7.18 -9.95
C PHE A 34 -20.28 5.66 -10.09
N GLU A 35 -19.09 5.09 -10.32
CA GLU A 35 -18.90 3.63 -10.37
C GLU A 35 -19.13 2.99 -9.00
N VAL A 36 -18.70 3.63 -7.91
CA VAL A 36 -19.01 3.23 -6.52
C VAL A 36 -20.51 3.31 -6.28
N LEU A 37 -21.17 4.41 -6.64
CA LEU A 37 -22.62 4.61 -6.48
C LEU A 37 -23.44 3.66 -7.36
N ARG A 38 -22.98 3.36 -8.57
CA ARG A 38 -23.52 2.34 -9.46
C ARG A 38 -23.33 0.94 -8.88
N PHE A 39 -22.22 0.69 -8.20
CA PHE A 39 -21.98 -0.52 -7.42
C PHE A 39 -22.90 -0.64 -6.20
N THR A 40 -23.20 0.47 -5.53
CA THR A 40 -23.99 0.49 -4.29
C THR A 40 -25.50 0.66 -4.53
N ARG A 41 -25.94 1.24 -5.65
CA ARG A 41 -27.37 1.43 -5.93
C ARG A 41 -27.98 0.20 -6.59
N GLY A 42 -28.37 -0.73 -5.73
CA GLY A 42 -29.32 -1.78 -6.09
C GLY A 42 -29.50 -2.87 -5.05
N LYS A 43 -28.44 -3.22 -4.30
CA LYS A 43 -28.48 -4.26 -3.28
C LYS A 43 -27.28 -4.08 -2.36
N THR A 44 -27.45 -3.65 -1.13
CA THR A 44 -26.43 -3.85 -0.08
C THR A 44 -27.01 -3.33 1.21
N PHE A 45 -27.53 -4.21 2.05
CA PHE A 45 -27.27 -4.32 3.49
C PHE A 45 -28.15 -5.48 4.00
N ASN A 46 -27.64 -6.71 3.95
CA ASN A 46 -28.14 -7.76 4.83
C ASN A 46 -27.11 -7.93 5.94
N ARG A 47 -27.44 -7.46 7.14
CA ARG A 47 -26.70 -7.73 8.36
C ARG A 47 -26.99 -9.20 8.70
N ALA A 48 -26.06 -10.09 8.43
CA ALA A 48 -26.15 -11.46 8.92
C ALA A 48 -25.52 -11.51 10.31
N SER A 49 -26.33 -11.70 11.36
CA SER A 49 -25.83 -12.14 12.66
C SER A 49 -25.66 -13.65 12.61
N ALA A 50 -24.45 -14.16 12.79
CA ALA A 50 -24.27 -15.55 13.18
C ALA A 50 -24.90 -15.72 14.57
N ALA A 51 -25.79 -16.70 14.72
CA ALA A 51 -26.29 -17.09 16.02
C ALA A 51 -25.09 -17.63 16.82
N ASN A 52 -24.80 -16.99 17.95
CA ASN A 52 -23.72 -17.26 18.90
C ASN A 52 -22.42 -16.45 18.63
N GLU A 53 -22.40 -15.28 19.29
CA GLU A 53 -21.26 -14.52 19.81
C GLU A 53 -19.86 -14.89 19.26
N THR A 54 -19.46 -14.20 18.20
CA THR A 54 -18.05 -13.90 17.87
C THR A 54 -18.02 -12.62 17.04
N THR A 55 -16.98 -11.82 17.26
CA THR A 55 -16.94 -10.40 16.91
C THR A 55 -16.86 -10.17 15.40
N PHE A 56 -17.71 -9.25 14.93
CA PHE A 56 -17.92 -8.71 13.57
C PHE A 56 -17.31 -9.45 12.35
N MET A 57 -18.13 -10.22 11.63
CA MET A 57 -17.93 -10.43 10.20
C MET A 57 -18.93 -9.57 9.40
N LEU A 58 -18.47 -8.60 8.61
CA LEU A 58 -19.32 -7.89 7.66
C LEU A 58 -19.11 -8.47 6.26
N PHE A 59 -20.15 -9.12 5.74
CA PHE A 59 -20.19 -9.58 4.36
C PHE A 59 -20.97 -8.58 3.52
N LYS A 60 -20.31 -7.84 2.64
CA LYS A 60 -21.03 -7.16 1.55
C LYS A 60 -21.31 -8.20 0.48
N ASN A 61 -22.49 -8.80 0.58
CA ASN A 61 -22.95 -9.84 -0.32
C ASN A 61 -23.58 -9.18 -1.56
N TYR A 62 -22.88 -9.27 -2.68
CA TYR A 62 -23.39 -9.00 -4.01
C TYR A 62 -23.71 -10.35 -4.67
N PRO A 63 -24.58 -10.40 -5.70
CA PRO A 63 -24.98 -11.65 -6.35
C PRO A 63 -23.82 -12.61 -6.70
N ASP A 64 -22.61 -12.08 -6.95
CA ASP A 64 -21.40 -12.84 -7.26
C ASP A 64 -20.13 -12.35 -6.52
N ARG A 65 -20.26 -11.50 -5.49
CA ARG A 65 -19.10 -10.94 -4.77
C ARG A 65 -19.33 -10.90 -3.27
N ILE A 66 -18.28 -11.19 -2.52
CA ILE A 66 -18.26 -11.16 -1.08
C ILE A 66 -17.06 -10.32 -0.66
N VAL A 67 -17.26 -9.34 0.21
CA VAL A 67 -16.16 -8.68 0.93
C VAL A 67 -16.02 -9.40 2.26
N ILE A 68 -14.82 -9.87 2.57
CA ILE A 68 -14.47 -10.47 3.86
C ILE A 68 -13.81 -9.38 4.70
N GLU A 69 -14.38 -9.14 5.88
CA GLU A 69 -13.90 -8.08 6.76
C GLU A 69 -12.99 -8.57 7.90
N CYS A 70 -13.16 -9.77 8.50
CA CYS A 70 -12.44 -10.05 9.76
C CYS A 70 -11.99 -11.48 10.09
N ASN A 71 -12.37 -12.57 9.38
CA ASN A 71 -11.90 -13.90 9.81
C ASN A 71 -10.44 -14.17 9.37
N HIS A 72 -9.53 -14.18 10.35
CA HIS A 72 -8.09 -14.38 10.16
C HIS A 72 -7.70 -15.75 9.60
N ASP A 73 -8.41 -16.81 9.95
CA ASP A 73 -8.09 -18.16 9.50
C ASP A 73 -8.52 -18.38 8.06
N ASP A 74 -9.70 -17.89 7.69
CA ASP A 74 -10.13 -17.87 6.28
C ASP A 74 -9.24 -16.96 5.45
N LEU A 75 -8.85 -15.79 5.96
CA LEU A 75 -7.88 -14.91 5.29
C LEU A 75 -6.56 -15.65 5.00
N ARG A 76 -5.98 -16.30 6.00
CA ARG A 76 -4.72 -17.06 5.87
C ARG A 76 -4.87 -18.18 4.84
N ARG A 77 -5.97 -18.92 4.88
CA ARG A 77 -6.27 -20.00 3.94
C ARG A 77 -6.45 -19.49 2.50
N ILE A 78 -7.22 -18.42 2.31
CA ILE A 78 -7.45 -17.75 1.03
C ILE A 78 -6.15 -17.18 0.47
N CYS A 79 -5.29 -16.61 1.32
CA CYS A 79 -4.02 -16.01 0.93
C CYS A 79 -2.84 -16.99 0.84
N ALA A 80 -3.01 -18.26 1.22
CA ALA A 80 -1.96 -19.26 1.20
C ALA A 80 -1.39 -19.52 -0.19
N VAL A 81 -0.13 -19.96 -0.25
CA VAL A 81 0.63 -20.18 -1.51
C VAL A 81 -0.07 -21.19 -2.45
N ARG A 82 -0.72 -22.20 -1.89
CA ARG A 82 -1.43 -23.26 -2.64
C ARG A 82 -2.95 -23.15 -2.49
N SER A 83 -3.42 -21.94 -2.25
CA SER A 83 -4.84 -21.63 -2.11
C SER A 83 -5.57 -21.91 -3.44
N PRO A 84 -6.80 -22.47 -3.40
CA PRO A 84 -7.64 -22.67 -4.59
C PRO A 84 -8.16 -21.34 -5.20
N TYR A 85 -7.74 -20.21 -4.62
CA TYR A 85 -8.14 -18.88 -5.03
C TYR A 85 -7.13 -18.24 -5.97
N VAL A 86 -7.63 -17.65 -7.05
CA VAL A 86 -6.82 -16.95 -8.06
C VAL A 86 -6.99 -15.44 -7.95
N ARG A 87 -6.06 -14.68 -8.52
CA ARG A 87 -6.16 -13.21 -8.61
C ARG A 87 -7.37 -12.82 -9.46
N ALA A 88 -8.15 -11.84 -9.00
CA ALA A 88 -9.26 -11.29 -9.76
C ALA A 88 -8.80 -10.32 -10.86
N ASP A 89 -9.67 -10.08 -11.83
CA ASP A 89 -9.48 -9.04 -12.86
C ASP A 89 -9.40 -7.62 -12.30
N TRP A 90 -9.80 -7.42 -11.04
CA TRP A 90 -9.59 -6.19 -10.28
C TRP A 90 -8.16 -5.65 -10.41
N TYR A 91 -7.15 -6.53 -10.43
CA TYR A 91 -5.74 -6.13 -10.57
C TYR A 91 -5.42 -5.52 -11.93
N LYS A 92 -6.16 -5.83 -13.00
CA LYS A 92 -5.95 -5.21 -14.32
C LYS A 92 -6.23 -3.70 -14.30
N GLY A 93 -7.06 -3.24 -13.36
CA GLY A 93 -7.31 -1.81 -13.15
C GLY A 93 -6.12 -1.02 -12.63
N MET A 94 -5.05 -1.70 -12.19
CA MET A 94 -3.82 -1.08 -11.67
C MET A 94 -2.75 -0.89 -12.77
N ARG A 95 -3.10 -1.10 -14.04
CA ARG A 95 -2.21 -0.86 -15.18
C ARG A 95 -1.97 0.63 -15.33
N LEU A 96 -0.69 1.02 -15.35
CA LEU A 96 -0.29 2.40 -15.61
C LEU A 96 -0.36 2.71 -17.13
N GLU A 97 0.04 1.75 -17.95
CA GLU A 97 -0.19 1.76 -19.40
C GLU A 97 -1.24 0.69 -19.76
N PRO A 98 -2.31 1.00 -20.51
CA PRO A 98 -3.43 0.07 -20.76
C PRO A 98 -3.02 -1.32 -21.28
N ASP A 99 -1.96 -1.36 -22.08
CA ASP A 99 -1.50 -2.56 -22.80
C ASP A 99 -0.27 -3.21 -22.17
N LYS A 100 0.27 -2.67 -21.08
CA LYS A 100 1.45 -3.23 -20.40
C LYS A 100 1.12 -3.68 -18.99
N ASP A 101 1.31 -4.96 -18.75
CA ASP A 101 1.23 -5.52 -17.41
C ASP A 101 2.51 -5.28 -16.61
N VAL A 102 2.33 -4.87 -15.36
CA VAL A 102 3.38 -4.79 -14.34
C VAL A 102 3.19 -5.92 -13.34
N ILE A 103 4.15 -6.09 -12.42
CA ILE A 103 4.09 -7.18 -11.43
C ILE A 103 2.74 -7.26 -10.69
N LEU A 104 2.14 -6.11 -10.37
CA LEU A 104 0.85 -6.07 -9.68
C LEU A 104 -0.33 -6.55 -10.54
N THR A 105 -0.25 -6.43 -11.86
CA THR A 105 -1.37 -6.70 -12.79
C THR A 105 -1.26 -8.04 -13.50
N TYR A 106 -0.11 -8.72 -13.37
CA TYR A 106 0.07 -10.06 -13.92
C TYR A 106 -0.98 -11.06 -13.42
N SER A 107 -1.32 -12.00 -14.31
CA SER A 107 -2.10 -13.20 -13.99
C SER A 107 -1.41 -14.05 -12.92
N ASN A 108 -2.14 -14.98 -12.31
CA ASN A 108 -1.66 -15.74 -11.15
C ASN A 108 -0.31 -16.44 -11.38
N ASP A 109 -0.15 -17.10 -12.52
CA ASP A 109 1.08 -17.86 -12.83
C ASP A 109 2.27 -16.92 -13.05
N LYS A 110 2.08 -15.87 -13.86
CA LYS A 110 3.15 -14.91 -14.13
C LYS A 110 3.52 -14.09 -12.89
N HIS A 111 2.53 -13.72 -12.08
CA HIS A 111 2.75 -13.09 -10.79
C HIS A 111 3.54 -14.00 -9.85
N THR A 112 3.23 -15.30 -9.81
CA THR A 112 3.95 -16.28 -8.97
C THR A 112 5.41 -16.42 -9.42
N GLU A 113 5.65 -16.52 -10.73
CA GLU A 113 7.00 -16.57 -11.31
C GLU A 113 7.82 -15.32 -10.92
N MET A 114 7.25 -14.12 -11.15
CA MET A 114 7.93 -12.85 -10.87
C MET A 114 8.15 -12.63 -9.37
N ARG A 115 7.17 -13.00 -8.53
CA ARG A 115 7.31 -12.96 -7.07
C ARG A 115 8.45 -13.87 -6.61
N SER A 116 8.58 -15.08 -7.15
CA SER A 116 9.69 -15.98 -6.81
C SER A 116 11.05 -15.39 -7.15
N LYS A 117 11.15 -14.69 -8.29
CA LYS A 117 12.40 -14.01 -8.71
C LYS A 117 12.74 -12.83 -7.81
N MET A 118 11.74 -12.07 -7.35
CA MET A 118 11.95 -10.88 -6.51
C MET A 118 12.02 -11.18 -5.01
N ALA A 119 11.55 -12.36 -4.57
CA ALA A 119 11.42 -12.70 -3.14
C ALA A 119 12.73 -12.55 -2.37
N THR A 120 13.86 -12.96 -2.97
CA THR A 120 15.19 -12.87 -2.36
C THR A 120 15.58 -11.41 -2.08
N GLY A 121 15.35 -10.51 -3.05
CA GLY A 121 15.64 -9.08 -2.90
C GLY A 121 14.76 -8.41 -1.85
N TYR A 122 13.46 -8.72 -1.82
CA TYR A 122 12.55 -8.17 -0.79
C TYR A 122 12.80 -8.75 0.62
N ALA A 123 13.20 -10.02 0.72
CA ALA A 123 13.60 -10.64 1.98
C ALA A 123 14.97 -10.17 2.46
N GLY A 124 15.66 -9.39 1.63
CA GLY A 124 17.00 -8.90 1.87
C GLY A 124 18.08 -9.97 2.00
N LYS A 125 17.79 -11.18 1.52
CA LYS A 125 18.73 -12.30 1.56
C LYS A 125 19.73 -12.15 0.42
N GLY A 126 21.03 -12.13 0.74
CA GLY A 126 22.09 -11.98 -0.26
C GLY A 126 22.49 -10.54 -0.58
N SER A 127 21.93 -9.55 0.12
CA SER A 127 22.27 -8.14 0.00
C SER A 127 22.95 -7.68 1.30
N GLU A 128 24.27 -7.80 1.37
CA GLU A 128 25.04 -7.38 2.55
C GLU A 128 25.23 -5.86 2.65
N ASN A 129 25.01 -5.12 1.55
CA ASN A 129 25.26 -3.67 1.45
C ASN A 129 24.09 -2.91 0.80
N PHE A 130 22.91 -2.93 1.43
CA PHE A 130 21.72 -2.22 0.91
C PHE A 130 21.98 -0.77 0.55
N GLU A 131 22.69 -0.04 1.40
CA GLU A 131 22.98 1.37 1.21
C GLU A 131 23.78 1.59 -0.08
N LYS A 132 24.83 0.79 -0.31
CA LYS A 132 25.64 0.87 -1.53
C LYS A 132 24.86 0.47 -2.78
N ASP A 133 24.02 -0.55 -2.66
CA ASP A 133 23.20 -1.03 -3.78
C ASP A 133 22.16 0.03 -4.18
N ILE A 134 21.52 0.67 -3.19
CA ILE A 134 20.59 1.79 -3.40
C ILE A 134 21.31 2.97 -4.05
N ASP A 135 22.47 3.38 -3.53
CA ASP A 135 23.27 4.48 -4.09
C ASP A 135 23.68 4.20 -5.55
N ALA A 136 24.03 2.95 -5.86
CA ALA A 136 24.34 2.53 -7.21
C ALA A 136 23.10 2.63 -8.13
N ARG A 137 21.92 2.18 -7.67
CA ARG A 137 20.67 2.31 -8.43
C ARG A 137 20.27 3.78 -8.65
N ILE A 138 20.42 4.63 -7.64
CA ILE A 138 20.17 6.08 -7.74
C ILE A 138 21.13 6.69 -8.77
N THR A 139 22.41 6.33 -8.69
CA THR A 139 23.42 6.82 -9.64
C THR A 139 23.10 6.39 -11.07
N GLU A 140 22.69 5.15 -11.29
CA GLU A 140 22.25 4.67 -12.61
C GLU A 140 21.00 5.41 -13.11
N LEU A 141 20.03 5.67 -12.23
CA LEU A 141 18.84 6.45 -12.57
C LEU A 141 19.23 7.88 -12.98
N LEU A 142 20.09 8.55 -12.23
CA LEU A 142 20.58 9.89 -12.54
C LEU A 142 21.31 9.91 -13.90
N LYS A 143 22.15 8.91 -14.18
CA LYS A 143 22.80 8.74 -15.48
C LYS A 143 21.78 8.53 -16.60
N LEU A 144 20.75 7.72 -16.38
CA LEU A 144 19.68 7.49 -17.36
C LEU A 144 18.91 8.79 -17.66
N ILE A 145 18.56 9.55 -16.63
CA ILE A 145 17.92 10.86 -16.78
C ILE A 145 18.83 11.78 -17.59
N GLY A 146 20.09 11.90 -17.18
CA GLY A 146 21.10 12.72 -17.84
C GLY A 146 21.28 12.41 -19.32
N ASN A 147 21.35 11.12 -19.66
CA ASN A 147 21.67 10.68 -21.02
C ASN A 147 20.45 10.61 -21.95
N LYS A 148 19.26 10.31 -21.41
CA LYS A 148 18.08 9.95 -22.24
C LYS A 148 16.91 10.90 -22.09
N TYR A 149 16.74 11.54 -20.93
CA TYR A 149 15.51 12.28 -20.61
C TYR A 149 15.74 13.79 -20.39
N ILE A 150 16.98 14.28 -20.43
CA ILE A 150 17.23 15.72 -20.54
C ILE A 150 16.75 16.20 -21.92
N SER A 151 15.81 17.15 -21.87
CA SER A 151 15.34 17.90 -23.02
C SER A 151 16.30 19.06 -23.30
N ASP A 152 16.41 19.46 -24.56
CA ASP A 152 17.18 20.63 -25.00
C ASP A 152 16.27 21.54 -25.86
N ASP A 153 16.81 22.66 -26.32
CA ASP A 153 16.08 23.65 -27.13
C ASP A 153 15.54 23.10 -28.46
N HIS A 154 16.00 21.91 -28.88
CA HIS A 154 15.66 21.29 -30.15
C HIS A 154 14.83 19.99 -29.99
N SER A 155 14.83 19.36 -28.82
CA SER A 155 14.20 18.06 -28.58
C SER A 155 13.64 17.93 -27.17
N TYR A 156 12.30 17.82 -27.10
CA TYR A 156 11.59 17.48 -25.88
C TYR A 156 11.55 15.95 -25.66
N LYS A 157 11.97 15.52 -24.47
CA LYS A 157 12.06 14.10 -24.06
C LYS A 157 11.29 13.88 -22.75
N PRO A 158 10.01 13.47 -22.81
CA PRO A 158 9.20 13.33 -21.60
C PRO A 158 9.66 12.14 -20.74
N LEU A 159 9.66 12.36 -19.42
CA LEU A 159 9.85 11.34 -18.38
C LEU A 159 8.61 11.28 -17.51
N ASP A 160 7.97 10.10 -17.44
CA ASP A 160 6.82 9.88 -16.56
C ASP A 160 7.27 9.43 -15.16
N TRP A 161 7.31 10.37 -14.22
CA TRP A 161 7.64 10.09 -12.83
C TRP A 161 6.61 9.20 -12.13
N GLY A 162 5.35 9.18 -12.56
CA GLY A 162 4.31 8.33 -11.99
C GLY A 162 4.59 6.84 -12.19
N LEU A 163 5.25 6.49 -13.29
CA LEU A 163 5.70 5.12 -13.57
C LEU A 163 6.90 4.70 -12.72
N ILE A 164 7.74 5.67 -12.33
CA ILE A 164 9.01 5.43 -11.61
C ILE A 164 8.80 5.46 -10.10
N MET A 165 7.88 6.30 -9.60
CA MET A 165 7.67 6.56 -8.18
C MET A 165 6.43 5.87 -7.59
N ALA A 166 5.94 4.79 -8.22
CA ALA A 166 4.84 4.00 -7.70
C ALA A 166 5.22 3.37 -6.34
N GLY A 167 4.87 4.04 -5.23
CA GLY A 167 5.17 3.62 -3.86
C GLY A 167 5.70 4.72 -2.94
N THR A 168 6.15 5.86 -3.48
CA THR A 168 6.74 6.95 -2.67
C THR A 168 5.71 7.62 -1.77
N ASP A 169 4.50 7.84 -2.29
CA ASP A 169 3.39 8.46 -1.54
C ASP A 169 2.91 7.60 -0.36
N LEU A 170 2.92 6.27 -0.53
CA LEU A 170 2.57 5.30 0.52
C LEU A 170 3.58 5.36 1.68
N ALA A 171 4.88 5.44 1.36
CA ALA A 171 5.94 5.56 2.35
C ALA A 171 5.88 6.89 3.10
N ALA A 172 5.67 8.00 2.38
CA ALA A 172 5.54 9.33 2.97
C ALA A 172 4.33 9.42 3.93
N THR A 173 3.19 8.87 3.53
CA THR A 173 1.99 8.79 4.37
C THR A 173 2.25 7.98 5.63
N THR A 174 2.88 6.81 5.50
CA THR A 174 3.22 5.95 6.65
C THR A 174 4.15 6.68 7.62
N LEU A 175 5.19 7.34 7.11
CA LEU A 175 6.15 8.08 7.94
C LEU A 175 5.48 9.24 8.68
N ARG A 176 4.64 10.02 7.99
CA ARG A 176 3.88 11.12 8.60
C ARG A 176 3.01 10.62 9.76
N VAL A 177 2.32 9.51 9.54
CA VAL A 177 1.44 8.92 10.55
C VAL A 177 2.25 8.36 11.72
N ALA A 178 3.37 7.69 11.46
CA ALA A 178 4.27 7.20 12.52
C ALA A 178 4.71 8.34 13.43
N ILE A 179 5.23 9.43 12.84
CA ILE A 179 5.69 10.60 13.60
C ILE A 179 4.54 11.19 14.42
N LEU A 180 3.36 11.35 13.82
CA LEU A 180 2.19 11.88 14.52
C LEU A 180 1.84 11.05 15.77
N TYR A 181 1.67 9.73 15.64
CA TYR A 181 1.26 8.88 16.76
C TYR A 181 2.34 8.70 17.82
N ILE A 182 3.61 8.67 17.42
CA ILE A 182 4.73 8.58 18.36
C ILE A 182 4.81 9.87 19.18
N LEU A 183 4.73 11.04 18.54
CA LEU A 183 4.87 12.34 19.22
C LEU A 183 3.66 12.69 20.10
N THR A 184 2.46 12.24 19.75
CA THR A 184 1.25 12.48 20.56
C THR A 184 1.15 11.57 21.78
N GLN A 185 2.01 10.55 21.89
CA GLN A 185 2.09 9.65 23.03
C GLN A 185 3.43 9.81 23.78
N PRO A 186 3.48 10.60 24.87
CA PRO A 186 4.74 10.93 25.54
C PRO A 186 5.55 9.70 25.99
N GLN A 187 4.88 8.67 26.48
CA GLN A 187 5.54 7.42 26.90
C GLN A 187 6.18 6.69 25.70
N ALA A 188 5.50 6.71 24.54
CA ALA A 188 6.00 6.07 23.34
C ALA A 188 7.25 6.78 22.82
N HIS A 189 7.16 8.11 22.73
CA HIS A 189 8.27 8.97 22.33
C HIS A 189 9.49 8.80 23.26
N MET A 190 9.32 8.90 24.58
CA MET A 190 10.44 8.78 25.53
C MET A 190 11.13 7.42 25.44
N ARG A 191 10.36 6.34 25.37
CA ARG A 191 10.91 4.98 25.28
C ARG A 191 11.65 4.74 23.96
N LEU A 192 11.21 5.35 22.86
CA LEU A 192 11.93 5.31 21.59
C LEU A 192 13.25 6.09 21.67
N LEU A 193 13.25 7.27 22.30
CA LEU A 193 14.48 8.02 22.54
C LEU A 193 15.45 7.27 23.46
N ASP A 194 14.95 6.55 24.47
CA ASP A 194 15.78 5.72 25.35
C ASP A 194 16.45 4.59 24.56
N GLU A 195 15.71 3.94 23.65
CA GLU A 195 16.27 2.94 22.73
C GLU A 195 17.33 3.56 21.80
N PHE A 196 17.07 4.74 21.21
CA PHE A 196 18.07 5.47 20.43
C PHE A 196 19.32 5.83 21.25
N ARG A 197 19.16 6.21 22.52
CA ARG A 197 20.26 6.48 23.46
C ARG A 197 21.07 5.21 23.72
N ALA A 198 20.41 4.08 23.97
CA ALA A 198 21.07 2.79 24.21
C ALA A 198 21.90 2.31 23.01
N HIS A 199 21.48 2.64 21.78
CA HIS A 199 22.24 2.36 20.55
C HIS A 199 23.27 3.44 20.19
N GLY A 200 23.48 4.45 21.04
CA GLY A 200 24.47 5.53 20.80
C GLY A 200 24.12 6.40 19.59
N LEU A 201 22.83 6.57 19.29
CA LEU A 201 22.35 7.35 18.15
C LEU A 201 22.12 8.83 18.48
N LEU A 202 22.07 9.20 19.76
CA LEU A 202 21.74 10.56 20.21
C LEU A 202 22.93 11.39 20.71
N SER A 203 24.11 10.79 20.85
CA SER A 203 25.30 11.46 21.40
C SER A 203 26.44 11.49 20.38
N GLY A 204 26.96 12.69 20.08
CA GLY A 204 28.21 12.86 19.31
C GLY A 204 28.15 12.53 17.82
N ARG A 205 26.96 12.35 17.23
CA ARG A 205 26.79 12.13 15.78
C ARG A 205 26.52 13.44 15.05
N SER A 206 27.17 13.64 13.90
CA SER A 206 26.79 14.66 12.93
C SER A 206 25.39 14.35 12.39
N ILE A 207 24.62 15.38 12.05
CA ILE A 207 23.29 15.27 11.41
C ILE A 207 23.34 14.46 10.10
N GLU A 208 24.53 14.36 9.49
CA GLU A 208 24.81 13.60 8.27
C GLU A 208 24.99 12.09 8.51
N THR A 209 25.01 11.64 9.77
CA THR A 209 25.25 10.23 10.09
C THR A 209 23.99 9.41 9.86
N ILE A 210 23.92 8.70 8.73
CA ILE A 210 22.81 7.80 8.39
C ILE A 210 22.84 6.56 9.30
N VAL A 211 21.69 6.21 9.87
CA VAL A 211 21.53 4.95 10.63
C VAL A 211 21.45 3.80 9.65
N SER A 212 22.35 2.82 9.77
CA SER A 212 22.34 1.65 8.89
C SER A 212 21.12 0.77 9.11
N ILE A 213 20.66 0.10 8.06
CA ILE A 213 19.51 -0.81 8.16
C ILE A 213 19.77 -1.97 9.13
N ALA A 214 21.03 -2.44 9.21
CA ALA A 214 21.45 -3.46 10.15
C ALA A 214 21.31 -3.00 11.61
N THR A 215 21.59 -1.72 11.88
CA THR A 215 21.38 -1.14 13.22
C THR A 215 19.89 -1.02 13.50
N ALA A 216 19.13 -0.38 12.61
CA ALA A 216 17.69 -0.12 12.78
C ALA A 216 16.84 -1.40 12.89
N SER A 217 17.25 -2.48 12.23
CA SER A 217 16.56 -3.78 12.29
C SER A 217 16.72 -4.46 13.66
N ASN A 218 17.78 -4.13 14.41
CA ASN A 218 18.05 -4.65 15.75
C ASN A 218 17.43 -3.79 16.87
N MET A 219 16.53 -2.86 16.52
CA MET A 219 15.86 -1.96 17.46
C MET A 219 14.41 -2.41 17.68
N PRO A 220 14.14 -3.32 18.64
CA PRO A 220 12.82 -3.96 18.77
C PRO A 220 11.68 -2.97 19.00
N TYR A 221 11.91 -1.87 19.71
CA TYR A 221 10.88 -0.87 19.99
C TYR A 221 10.60 0.00 18.76
N LEU A 222 11.62 0.42 18.02
CA LEU A 222 11.45 1.02 16.69
C LEU A 222 10.65 0.10 15.75
N GLN A 223 10.97 -1.20 15.73
CA GLN A 223 10.21 -2.17 14.91
C GLN A 223 8.75 -2.29 15.37
N ALA A 224 8.49 -2.24 16.67
CA ALA A 224 7.12 -2.20 17.19
C ALA A 224 6.37 -0.93 16.76
N CYS A 225 7.03 0.24 16.80
CA CYS A 225 6.46 1.51 16.30
C CYS A 225 6.07 1.42 14.83
N ILE A 226 6.96 0.87 13.98
CA ILE A 226 6.70 0.71 12.54
C ILE A 226 5.50 -0.24 12.32
N LYS A 227 5.49 -1.40 12.98
CA LYS A 227 4.40 -2.39 12.84
C LYS A 227 3.05 -1.83 13.31
N GLU A 228 3.01 -1.16 14.46
CA GLU A 228 1.77 -0.58 15.00
C GLU A 228 1.27 0.59 14.15
N THR A 229 2.17 1.37 13.55
CA THR A 229 1.80 2.40 12.57
C THR A 229 1.12 1.77 11.36
N LEU A 230 1.72 0.72 10.78
CA LEU A 230 1.16 0.03 9.62
C LEU A 230 -0.18 -0.66 9.94
N ARG A 231 -0.38 -1.08 11.19
CA ARG A 231 -1.65 -1.63 11.68
C ARG A 231 -2.74 -0.57 11.75
N ILE A 232 -2.47 0.56 12.42
CA ILE A 232 -3.45 1.64 12.58
C ILE A 232 -3.73 2.35 11.25
N CYS A 233 -2.71 2.56 10.43
CA CYS A 233 -2.83 3.22 9.14
C CYS A 233 -2.17 2.35 8.05
N PRO A 234 -2.89 1.33 7.55
CA PRO A 234 -2.41 0.55 6.42
C PRO A 234 -2.37 1.47 5.19
N PRO A 235 -1.20 1.75 4.60
CA PRO A 235 -1.08 2.73 3.53
C PRO A 235 -1.79 2.28 2.25
N PHE A 236 -1.96 0.97 2.06
CA PHE A 236 -2.75 0.41 0.97
C PHE A 236 -4.04 -0.19 1.49
N CYS A 237 -5.18 0.36 1.08
CA CYS A 237 -6.53 -0.08 1.46
C CYS A 237 -7.31 -0.69 0.28
N GLY A 238 -6.65 -1.18 -0.76
CA GLY A 238 -7.32 -1.87 -1.86
C GLY A 238 -7.85 -3.25 -1.45
N LEU A 239 -8.88 -3.73 -2.14
CA LEU A 239 -9.56 -4.99 -1.82
C LEU A 239 -8.72 -6.25 -2.10
N LEU A 240 -7.64 -6.16 -2.88
CA LEU A 240 -6.82 -7.32 -3.28
C LEU A 240 -7.66 -8.54 -3.69
N GLU A 241 -8.62 -8.31 -4.58
CA GLU A 241 -9.67 -9.29 -4.84
C GLU A 241 -9.11 -10.64 -5.32
N LYS A 242 -9.65 -11.71 -4.74
CA LYS A 242 -9.45 -13.08 -5.18
C LYS A 242 -10.73 -13.66 -5.76
N VAL A 243 -10.63 -14.72 -6.54
CA VAL A 243 -11.77 -15.44 -7.11
C VAL A 243 -11.65 -16.93 -6.79
N VAL A 244 -12.76 -17.56 -6.43
CA VAL A 244 -12.84 -19.02 -6.26
C VAL A 244 -12.69 -19.69 -7.63
N ALA A 245 -11.58 -20.40 -7.86
CA ALA A 245 -11.24 -20.89 -9.20
C ALA A 245 -11.99 -22.18 -9.60
N HIS A 246 -12.05 -23.17 -8.71
CA HIS A 246 -12.57 -24.52 -9.01
C HIS A 246 -13.40 -25.08 -7.85
N GLY A 247 -14.47 -25.81 -8.17
CA GLY A 247 -15.24 -26.62 -7.20
C GLY A 247 -16.12 -25.85 -6.20
N GLY A 248 -15.99 -24.52 -6.13
CA GLY A 248 -16.53 -23.76 -5.00
C GLY A 248 -15.65 -23.92 -3.76
N ASP A 249 -16.04 -23.28 -2.66
CA ASP A 249 -15.37 -23.41 -1.37
C ASP A 249 -16.38 -23.27 -0.22
N VAL A 250 -16.00 -23.69 0.98
CA VAL A 250 -16.79 -23.47 2.20
C VAL A 250 -15.91 -22.73 3.20
N ILE A 251 -16.41 -21.61 3.70
CA ILE A 251 -15.71 -20.82 4.73
C ILE A 251 -16.08 -21.29 6.13
N SER A 252 -15.28 -20.89 7.12
CA SER A 252 -15.35 -21.44 8.48
C SER A 252 -16.72 -21.31 9.16
N ASP A 253 -17.53 -20.33 8.77
CA ASP A 253 -18.91 -20.15 9.27
C ASP A 253 -19.98 -20.99 8.54
N GLY A 254 -19.56 -21.90 7.67
CA GLY A 254 -20.42 -22.87 6.98
C GLY A 254 -21.06 -22.35 5.69
N ARG A 255 -20.81 -21.09 5.29
CA ARG A 255 -21.33 -20.57 4.02
C ARG A 255 -20.59 -21.16 2.82
N ILE A 256 -21.38 -21.44 1.79
CA ILE A 256 -20.90 -22.01 0.53
C ILE A 256 -20.58 -20.87 -0.43
N LEU A 257 -19.39 -20.92 -1.01
CA LEU A 257 -18.87 -20.02 -2.02
C LEU A 257 -18.88 -20.73 -3.38
N PRO A 258 -19.78 -20.37 -4.30
CA PRO A 258 -19.73 -20.91 -5.66
C PRO A 258 -18.42 -20.59 -6.38
N LYS A 259 -18.11 -21.38 -7.41
CA LYS A 259 -17.06 -21.03 -8.37
C LYS A 259 -17.34 -19.65 -8.97
N GLY A 260 -16.32 -18.82 -9.11
CA GLY A 260 -16.44 -17.48 -9.67
C GLY A 260 -16.80 -16.40 -8.65
N THR A 261 -17.07 -16.76 -7.39
CA THR A 261 -17.28 -15.76 -6.34
C THR A 261 -16.01 -14.94 -6.12
N HIS A 262 -16.16 -13.61 -6.21
CA HIS A 262 -15.11 -12.66 -5.87
C HIS A 262 -15.03 -12.46 -4.36
N ILE A 263 -13.81 -12.37 -3.85
CA ILE A 263 -13.50 -12.14 -2.45
C ILE A 263 -12.61 -10.91 -2.33
N GLY A 264 -13.14 -9.83 -1.76
CA GLY A 264 -12.36 -8.66 -1.36
C GLY A 264 -11.89 -8.77 0.09
N LEU A 265 -10.69 -8.26 0.37
CA LEU A 265 -10.06 -8.19 1.69
C LEU A 265 -10.14 -6.75 2.21
N SER A 266 -10.72 -6.57 3.39
CA SER A 266 -10.69 -5.27 4.08
C SER A 266 -9.52 -5.20 5.05
N PHE A 267 -8.37 -4.68 4.62
CA PHE A 267 -7.23 -4.47 5.52
C PHE A 267 -7.57 -3.60 6.73
N TRP A 268 -8.43 -2.59 6.53
CA TRP A 268 -8.85 -1.72 7.63
C TRP A 268 -9.56 -2.48 8.74
N GLY A 269 -10.47 -3.39 8.37
CA GLY A 269 -11.19 -4.25 9.32
C GLY A 269 -10.28 -5.31 9.95
N ILE A 270 -9.49 -6.01 9.13
CA ILE A 270 -8.54 -7.03 9.60
C ILE A 270 -7.57 -6.44 10.63
N MET A 271 -7.01 -5.26 10.37
CA MET A 271 -6.03 -4.63 11.26
C MET A 271 -6.66 -4.07 12.56
N ARG A 272 -7.98 -4.17 12.72
CA ARG A 272 -8.75 -3.70 13.87
C ARG A 272 -9.61 -4.80 14.51
N ASP A 273 -9.34 -6.04 14.15
CA ASP A 273 -10.04 -7.17 14.76
C ASP A 273 -9.72 -7.25 16.25
N THR A 274 -10.76 -7.12 17.08
CA THR A 274 -10.65 -7.18 18.54
C THR A 274 -10.30 -8.57 19.03
N ASP A 275 -10.60 -9.62 18.28
CA ASP A 275 -10.26 -11.00 18.67
C ASP A 275 -8.74 -11.24 18.54
N VAL A 276 -8.06 -10.47 17.68
CA VAL A 276 -6.61 -10.56 17.46
C VAL A 276 -5.83 -9.48 18.20
N PHE A 277 -6.34 -8.24 18.21
CA PHE A 277 -5.65 -7.10 18.80
C PHE A 277 -6.16 -6.73 20.19
N GLY A 278 -7.30 -7.26 20.65
CA GLY A 278 -7.94 -6.92 21.92
C GLY A 278 -8.97 -5.78 21.78
N ASP A 279 -9.71 -5.50 22.85
CA ASP A 279 -10.80 -4.51 22.87
C ASP A 279 -10.36 -3.08 22.48
N ASP A 280 -9.08 -2.77 22.66
CA ASP A 280 -8.48 -1.49 22.30
C ASP A 280 -7.91 -1.50 20.87
N ALA A 281 -8.37 -2.37 19.97
CA ALA A 281 -7.85 -2.51 18.60
C ALA A 281 -7.83 -1.20 17.80
N ASP A 282 -8.75 -0.26 18.05
CA ASP A 282 -8.74 1.05 17.40
C ASP A 282 -7.69 2.03 17.93
N VAL A 283 -7.01 1.69 19.03
CA VAL A 283 -6.05 2.55 19.72
C VAL A 283 -4.63 2.23 19.28
N PHE A 284 -3.83 3.25 18.99
CA PHE A 284 -2.38 3.09 18.80
C PHE A 284 -1.71 2.75 20.14
N ARG A 285 -1.25 1.49 20.29
CA ARG A 285 -0.64 1.01 21.53
C ARG A 285 0.55 0.11 21.24
N LEU A 286 1.71 0.49 21.78
CA LEU A 286 2.94 -0.26 21.63
C LEU A 286 3.05 -1.34 22.72
N GLY A 287 3.47 -2.55 22.32
CA GLY A 287 3.65 -3.70 23.23
C GLY A 287 2.42 -4.60 23.39
N ARG A 288 1.58 -4.68 22.36
CA ARG A 288 0.60 -5.77 22.20
C ARG A 288 1.31 -7.11 21.98
#